data_AF-A0A2J0N6F0-F1
#
_entry.id   AF-A0A2J0N6F0-F1
#
_cell.length_a   1.000
_cell.length_b   1.000
_cell.length_c   1.000
_cell.angle_alpha   90.00
_cell.angle_beta   90.00
_cell.angle_gamma   90.00
#
_symmetry.space_group_name_H-M   'P 1'
#
loop_
_entity.id
_entity.type
_entity.pdbx_description
1 polymer ?
#
loop_
_entity_poly.entity_id
_entity_poly.type
_entity_poly.pdbx_seq_one_letter_code
_entity_poly.pdbx_strand_id
1 'polypeptide(L)'
;MKEKTLHKIVIGDSRNMDEVKDESVHLVVTSPPYWQLKDYGSDDQIGFNHSYEEYINNLNLVWNECHRILEDGCRLCVNIG
;
A
#
# COMPACT_ATOMS: atom_id res chain seq x y z
N MET A 1 -33.96 -4.73 4.08
CA MET A 1 -33.23 -3.44 4.23
C MET A 1 -31.80 -3.70 3.76
N LYS A 2 -31.24 -2.87 2.88
CA LYS A 2 -29.81 -2.98 2.52
C LYS A 2 -29.01 -2.28 3.63
N GLU A 3 -28.00 -2.95 4.17
CA GLU A 3 -27.08 -2.30 5.10
C GLU A 3 -26.33 -1.18 4.39
N LYS A 4 -26.15 -0.06 5.10
CA LYS A 4 -25.45 1.12 4.59
C LYS A 4 -23.97 0.99 4.92
N THR A 5 -23.13 1.01 3.91
CA THR A 5 -21.66 0.99 4.05
C THR A 5 -21.09 2.41 3.93
N LEU A 6 -19.89 2.60 4.46
CA LEU A 6 -19.08 3.81 4.26
C LEU A 6 -17.90 3.45 3.35
N HIS A 7 -17.69 4.24 2.30
CA HIS A 7 -16.57 4.07 1.37
C HIS A 7 -15.80 5.38 1.29
N LYS A 8 -14.48 5.34 1.46
CA LYS A 8 -13.58 6.47 1.33
C LYS A 8 -12.57 6.17 0.23
N ILE A 9 -12.40 7.09 -0.70
CA ILE A 9 -11.36 7.02 -1.74
C ILE A 9 -10.35 8.11 -1.41
N VAL A 10 -9.07 7.72 -1.38
CA VAL A 10 -7.94 8.63 -1.17
C VAL A 10 -7.09 8.58 -2.43
N ILE A 11 -6.77 9.75 -2.98
CA ILE A 11 -5.83 9.90 -4.10
C ILE A 11 -4.56 10.45 -3.49
N GLY A 12 -3.56 9.60 -3.34
CA GLY A 12 -2.31 9.92 -2.65
C GLY A 12 -1.26 8.84 -2.86
N ASP A 13 -0.11 9.04 -2.23
CA ASP A 13 1.03 8.13 -2.28
C ASP A 13 0.95 7.14 -1.12
N SER A 14 0.92 5.83 -1.38
CA SER A 14 0.82 4.81 -0.33
C SER A 14 2.02 4.76 0.62
N ARG A 15 3.10 5.51 0.35
CA ARG A 15 4.21 5.75 1.29
C ARG A 15 3.81 6.68 2.44
N ASN A 16 2.64 7.34 2.34
CA ASN A 16 2.00 8.13 3.40
C ASN A 16 0.46 7.89 3.38
N MET A 17 -0.08 7.37 4.47
CA MET A 17 -1.50 7.11 4.67
C MET A 17 -2.08 7.94 5.84
N ASP A 18 -1.68 9.20 6.00
CA ASP A 18 -2.13 10.13 7.07
C ASP A 18 -3.66 10.25 7.17
N GLU A 19 -4.39 9.99 6.08
CA GLU A 19 -5.85 10.00 6.05
C GLU A 19 -6.50 8.79 6.73
N VAL A 20 -5.70 7.81 7.14
CA VAL A 20 -6.10 6.57 7.82
C VAL A 20 -5.48 6.54 9.22
N LYS A 21 -6.32 6.34 10.23
CA LYS A 21 -5.88 6.30 11.62
C LYS A 21 -5.07 5.04 11.91
N ASP A 22 -4.16 5.16 12.86
CA ASP A 22 -3.46 4.03 13.45
C ASP A 22 -4.47 2.97 13.95
N GLU A 23 -4.10 1.69 13.83
CA GLU A 23 -4.85 0.55 14.36
C GLU A 23 -6.37 0.59 14.05
N SER A 24 -6.75 0.99 12.83
CA SER A 24 -8.15 1.21 12.44
C SER A 24 -8.67 0.30 11.33
N VAL A 25 -7.80 -0.52 10.73
CA VAL A 25 -8.17 -1.48 9.69
C VAL A 25 -7.89 -2.92 10.12
N HIS A 26 -8.77 -3.84 9.76
CA HIS A 26 -8.68 -5.26 10.14
C HIS A 26 -8.08 -6.14 9.03
N LEU A 27 -7.98 -5.61 7.81
CA LEU A 27 -7.43 -6.32 6.66
C LEU A 27 -6.88 -5.29 5.68
N VAL A 28 -5.63 -5.50 5.25
CA VAL A 28 -5.05 -4.81 4.10
C VAL A 28 -4.88 -5.81 2.98
N VAL A 29 -5.33 -5.45 1.78
CA VAL A 29 -5.10 -6.23 0.55
C VAL A 29 -4.42 -5.30 -0.44
N THR A 30 -3.24 -5.69 -0.93
CA THR A 30 -2.45 -4.87 -1.83
C THR A 30 -1.73 -5.70 -2.90
N SER A 31 -1.45 -5.05 -4.03
CA SER A 31 -0.66 -5.59 -5.14
C SER A 31 0.31 -4.50 -5.61
N PRO A 32 1.48 -4.36 -4.97
CA PRO A 32 2.43 -3.32 -5.33
C PRO A 32 2.94 -3.50 -6.76
N PRO A 33 3.55 -2.46 -7.37
CA PRO A 33 4.16 -2.57 -8.69
C PRO A 33 5.18 -3.71 -8.76
N TYR A 34 5.19 -4.48 -9.84
CA TYR A 34 6.08 -5.65 -10.01
C TYR A 34 7.47 -5.25 -10.54
N TRP A 35 8.21 -4.43 -9.80
CA TRP A 35 9.56 -3.95 -10.13
C TRP A 35 9.72 -3.59 -11.63
N GLN A 36 10.68 -4.21 -12.34
CA GLN A 36 10.97 -3.94 -13.75
C GLN A 36 9.96 -4.54 -14.75
N LEU A 37 8.95 -5.29 -14.28
CA LEU A 37 8.02 -5.99 -15.17
C LEU A 37 7.10 -5.02 -15.91
N LYS A 38 6.77 -3.87 -15.32
CA LYS A 38 5.81 -2.94 -15.89
C LYS A 38 6.13 -1.49 -15.56
N ASP A 39 6.06 -0.66 -16.59
CA ASP A 39 6.01 0.80 -16.48
C ASP A 39 4.56 1.24 -16.32
N TYR A 40 4.25 1.92 -15.21
CA TYR A 40 2.93 2.48 -14.91
C TYR A 40 2.77 3.93 -15.41
N GLY A 41 3.78 4.49 -16.10
CA GLY A 41 3.72 5.80 -16.74
C GLY A 41 3.82 6.98 -15.77
N SER A 42 4.42 6.78 -14.59
CA SER A 42 4.66 7.83 -13.60
C SER A 42 6.13 7.80 -13.16
N ASP A 43 6.78 8.96 -13.13
CA ASP A 43 8.16 9.08 -12.63
C ASP A 43 8.27 8.78 -11.13
N ASP A 44 7.18 8.96 -10.39
CA ASP A 44 7.11 8.69 -8.95
C ASP A 44 6.73 7.23 -8.63
N GLN A 45 6.57 6.37 -9.65
CA GLN A 45 6.20 4.97 -9.43
C GLN A 45 7.29 4.22 -8.66
N ILE A 46 6.88 3.29 -7.80
CA ILE A 46 7.81 2.39 -7.14
C ILE A 46 8.20 1.30 -8.14
N GLY A 47 9.48 1.19 -8.48
CA GLY A 47 10.06 -0.03 -9.06
C GLY A 47 10.66 0.11 -10.44
N PHE A 48 9.90 0.55 -11.45
CA PHE A 48 10.43 0.65 -12.81
C PHE A 48 11.66 1.58 -12.85
N ASN A 49 12.75 1.17 -13.52
CA ASN A 49 14.06 1.86 -13.50
C ASN A 49 14.74 2.04 -12.12
N HIS A 50 14.17 1.53 -11.02
CA HIS A 50 14.86 1.49 -9.73
C HIS A 50 15.84 0.31 -9.65
N SER A 51 16.94 0.52 -8.93
CA SER A 51 17.70 -0.62 -8.38
C SER A 51 16.81 -1.48 -7.48
N TYR A 52 17.23 -2.73 -7.26
CA TYR A 52 16.50 -3.62 -6.37
C TYR A 52 16.40 -3.06 -4.94
N GLU A 53 17.46 -2.42 -4.46
CA GLU A 53 17.49 -1.79 -3.13
C GLU A 53 16.50 -0.63 -3.04
N GLU A 54 16.47 0.27 -4.03
CA GLU A 54 15.50 1.37 -4.08
C GLU A 54 14.06 0.87 -4.12
N TYR A 55 13.80 -0.20 -4.87
CA TYR A 55 12.49 -0.84 -4.93
C TYR A 55 12.05 -1.36 -3.55
N ILE A 56 12.89 -2.16 -2.88
CA ILE A 56 12.60 -2.71 -1.55
C ILE A 56 12.45 -1.59 -0.50
N ASN A 57 13.31 -0.57 -0.53
CA ASN A 57 13.22 0.56 0.40
C ASN A 57 11.91 1.32 0.27
N ASN A 58 11.45 1.57 -0.96
CA ASN A 58 10.16 2.20 -1.18
C ASN A 58 8.99 1.33 -0.71
N LEU A 59 9.05 0.01 -0.92
CA LEU A 59 8.02 -0.88 -0.39
C LEU A 59 8.01 -0.94 1.14
N ASN A 60 9.18 -0.87 1.79
CA ASN A 60 9.28 -0.77 3.25
C ASN A 60 8.52 0.45 3.81
N LEU A 61 8.57 1.59 3.11
CA LEU A 61 7.77 2.76 3.51
C LEU A 61 6.27 2.46 3.46
N VAL A 62 5.80 1.78 2.41
CA VAL A 62 4.39 1.37 2.28
C VAL A 62 4.01 0.33 3.34
N TRP A 63 4.88 -0.66 3.61
CA TRP A 63 4.61 -1.68 4.62
C TRP A 63 4.58 -1.10 6.03
N ASN A 64 5.41 -0.10 6.33
CA ASN A 64 5.35 0.61 7.61
C ASN A 64 4.00 1.30 7.80
N GLU A 65 3.49 1.95 6.75
CA GLU A 65 2.15 2.54 6.80
C GLU A 65 1.05 1.49 6.94
N CYS A 66 1.13 0.38 6.19
CA CYS A 66 0.20 -0.74 6.34
C CYS A 66 0.19 -1.29 7.76
N HIS A 67 1.36 -1.43 8.37
CA HIS A 67 1.50 -1.90 9.74
C HIS A 67 0.92 -0.89 10.75
N ARG A 68 1.22 0.41 10.60
CA ARG A 68 0.69 1.48 11.46
C ARG A 68 -0.83 1.47 11.51
N ILE A 69 -1.49 1.31 10.37
CA ILE A 69 -2.95 1.38 10.29
C ILE A 69 -3.64 0.07 10.70
N LEU A 70 -2.94 -1.06 10.69
CA LEU A 70 -3.49 -2.37 11.02
C LEU A 70 -3.71 -2.51 12.53
N GLU A 71 -4.87 -3.02 12.91
CA GLU A 71 -5.13 -3.43 14.30
C GLU A 71 -4.30 -4.66 14.66
N ASP A 72 -3.92 -4.79 15.94
CA ASP A 72 -3.10 -5.93 16.39
C ASP A 72 -3.77 -7.28 16.11
N GLY A 73 -2.98 -8.27 15.67
CA GLY A 73 -3.46 -9.58 15.26
C GLY A 73 -4.18 -9.65 13.90
N CYS A 74 -4.31 -8.54 13.18
CA CYS A 74 -4.90 -8.50 11.84
C CYS A 74 -3.91 -8.85 10.72
N ARG A 75 -4.37 -8.85 9.46
CA ARG A 75 -3.61 -9.41 8.32
C ARG A 75 -3.33 -8.37 7.23
N LEU A 76 -2.10 -8.40 6.72
CA LEU A 76 -1.67 -7.81 5.46
C LEU A 76 -1.51 -8.92 4.41
N CYS A 77 -2.29 -8.84 3.34
CA CYS A 77 -2.20 -9.76 2.20
C CYS A 77 -1.53 -9.02 1.02
N VAL A 78 -0.35 -9.49 0.61
CA VAL A 78 0.42 -8.91 -0.50
C VAL A 78 0.41 -9.88 -1.67
N ASN A 79 -0.12 -9.43 -2.80
CA ASN A 79 0.02 -10.13 -4.08
C ASN A 79 1.23 -9.58 -4.82
N ILE A 80 2.29 -10.38 -4.91
CA ILE A 80 3.54 -10.02 -5.58
C ILE A 80 4.06 -11.22 -6.39
N GLY A 81 4.62 -10.93 -7.57
CA GLY A 81 5.17 -11.93 -8.50
C GLY A 81 6.68 -11.86 -8.64
#